data_AF-A0A1L5KNJ7-F1
#
_entry.id   AF-A0A1L5KNJ7-F1
#
_cell.length_a   1.000
_cell.length_b   1.000
_cell.length_c   1.000
_cell.angle_alpha   90.00
_cell.angle_beta   90.00
_cell.angle_gamma   90.00
#
_symmetry.space_group_name_H-M   'P 1'
#
loop_
_entity.id
_entity.type
_entity.pdbx_description
1 polymer ?
#
loop_
_entity_poly.entity_id
_entity_poly.type
_entity_poly.pdbx_seq_one_letter_code
_entity_poly.pdbx_strand_id
1 'polypeptide(L)'
;TRTTRDDTKTAIATSDSKLTIQQGGDKDPITIDISAANSSLSGIRDAINNAKAGVSASIINVGNGEYRLSVTSNDTGLDNAMTLSVSGDDALQSFMGYDASASSNGMEVSVAAQNAQLTVNNVAIENSSNTISDALENITLNLNDVTTGNQTLTITQDTSKAQTAIKDWVNAYNSLIDTFSSLTKYTAVDAGADSQSSSNGALLGDSTLRTIQTQLKSMLSNTVSSSNYKTLAQIGITTDPSDGKLELDADKLTAALKKDASGVGALIVGDGKKTGITTTIGSNLTSWLSTTGIIKAATDGVSKT
;
A
#
# COMPACT_ATOMS: atom_id res chain seq x y z
N THR A 1 10.70 7.79 -35.20
CA THR A 1 10.83 8.68 -36.37
C THR A 1 10.66 7.88 -37.63
N ARG A 2 10.12 8.50 -38.69
CA ARG A 2 9.87 7.87 -40.00
C ARG A 2 11.15 7.68 -40.81
N THR A 3 12.14 8.56 -40.64
CA THR A 3 13.46 8.45 -41.28
C THR A 3 14.52 7.97 -40.29
N THR A 4 15.56 7.34 -40.85
CA THR A 4 16.77 6.88 -40.14
C THR A 4 17.84 7.97 -40.10
N ARG A 5 18.83 7.78 -39.22
CA ARG A 5 20.10 8.52 -39.19
C ARG A 5 21.26 7.52 -39.17
N ASP A 6 22.37 7.87 -39.80
CA ASP A 6 23.55 6.98 -39.90
C ASP A 6 24.44 7.02 -38.64
N ASP A 7 24.15 7.94 -37.71
CA ASP A 7 24.79 8.01 -36.41
C ASP A 7 23.85 8.59 -35.34
N THR A 8 24.29 8.55 -34.07
CA THR A 8 23.51 9.01 -32.90
C THR A 8 24.02 10.30 -32.27
N LYS A 9 25.07 10.92 -32.82
CA LYS A 9 25.82 12.03 -32.20
C LYS A 9 25.90 13.29 -33.05
N THR A 10 25.63 13.20 -34.34
CA THR A 10 25.57 14.34 -35.26
C THR A 10 24.32 15.15 -34.97
N ALA A 11 24.52 16.47 -34.86
CA ALA A 11 23.45 17.43 -34.65
C ALA A 11 22.46 17.42 -35.83
N ILE A 12 21.17 17.48 -35.51
CA ILE A 12 20.09 17.53 -36.50
C ILE A 12 19.69 18.99 -36.78
N ALA A 13 19.65 19.80 -35.73
CA ALA A 13 19.31 21.21 -35.81
C ALA A 13 20.56 22.06 -36.06
N THR A 14 20.36 23.16 -36.77
CA THR A 14 21.40 24.17 -37.03
C THR A 14 21.29 25.38 -36.12
N SER A 15 20.20 25.47 -35.35
CA SER A 15 19.91 26.53 -34.40
C SER A 15 19.28 25.98 -33.11
N ASP A 16 19.29 26.79 -32.05
CA ASP A 16 18.62 26.45 -30.81
C ASP A 16 17.11 26.41 -31.02
N SER A 17 16.46 25.43 -30.40
CA SER A 17 15.06 25.12 -30.64
C SER A 17 14.35 24.73 -29.34
N LYS A 18 13.03 24.65 -29.40
CA LYS A 18 12.20 24.20 -28.29
C LYS A 18 11.31 23.07 -28.74
N LEU A 19 11.45 21.91 -28.09
CA LEU A 19 10.53 20.78 -28.24
C LEU A 19 9.39 20.95 -27.23
N THR A 20 8.16 20.98 -27.70
CA THR A 20 6.97 20.93 -26.85
C THR A 20 6.29 19.58 -26.99
N ILE A 21 6.05 18.94 -25.85
CA ILE A 21 5.34 17.67 -25.71
C ILE A 21 3.99 17.99 -25.08
N GLN A 22 2.92 17.70 -25.79
CA GLN A 22 1.54 17.88 -25.31
C GLN A 22 0.85 16.52 -25.26
N GLN A 23 0.44 16.08 -24.08
CA GLN A 23 -0.41 14.89 -23.93
C GLN A 23 -1.90 15.28 -23.90
N GLY A 24 -2.79 14.31 -24.14
CA GLY A 24 -4.24 14.53 -24.03
C GLY A 24 -4.76 14.68 -22.59
N GLY A 25 -6.09 14.71 -22.45
CA GLY A 25 -6.78 14.69 -21.14
C GLY A 25 -6.43 15.87 -20.23
N ASP A 26 -6.50 17.10 -20.76
CA ASP A 26 -6.27 18.36 -20.03
C ASP A 26 -4.91 18.50 -19.32
N LYS A 27 -3.89 17.75 -19.76
CA LYS A 27 -2.51 17.89 -19.24
C LYS A 27 -1.85 19.16 -19.78
N ASP A 28 -1.07 19.84 -18.94
CA ASP A 28 -0.28 21.00 -19.38
C ASP A 28 0.85 20.58 -20.35
N PRO A 29 1.17 21.42 -21.37
CA PRO A 29 2.31 21.17 -22.25
C PRO A 29 3.64 21.29 -21.50
N ILE A 30 4.61 20.47 -21.88
CA ILE A 30 5.99 20.55 -21.36
C ILE A 30 6.91 20.95 -22.50
N THR A 31 7.58 22.10 -22.33
CA THR A 31 8.56 22.62 -23.27
C THR A 31 9.97 22.36 -22.78
N ILE A 32 10.82 21.83 -23.68
CA ILE A 32 12.19 21.44 -23.44
C ILE A 32 13.08 22.24 -24.40
N ASP A 33 14.05 22.97 -23.85
CA ASP A 33 15.04 23.66 -24.67
C ASP A 33 16.05 22.65 -25.23
N ILE A 34 16.24 22.67 -26.56
CA ILE A 34 17.18 21.83 -27.29
C ILE A 34 18.17 22.75 -28.01
N SER A 35 19.38 22.87 -27.48
CA SER A 35 20.43 23.62 -28.15
C SER A 35 20.89 22.91 -29.43
N ALA A 36 21.41 23.66 -30.40
CA ALA A 36 21.92 23.11 -31.65
C ALA A 36 22.95 21.98 -31.39
N ALA A 37 23.84 22.17 -30.42
CA ALA A 37 24.86 21.18 -30.03
C ALA A 37 24.26 19.90 -29.41
N ASN A 38 23.10 19.99 -28.76
CA ASN A 38 22.41 18.86 -28.15
C ASN A 38 21.32 18.25 -29.05
N SER A 39 21.20 18.71 -30.29
CA SER A 39 20.18 18.24 -31.25
C SER A 39 20.51 16.90 -31.92
N SER A 40 21.44 16.11 -31.37
CA SER A 40 21.70 14.73 -31.80
C SER A 40 20.68 13.75 -31.23
N LEU A 41 20.53 12.55 -31.80
CA LEU A 41 19.61 11.55 -31.25
C LEU A 41 19.86 11.27 -29.76
N SER A 42 21.13 11.20 -29.36
CA SER A 42 21.52 11.01 -27.96
C SER A 42 21.12 12.20 -27.09
N GLY A 43 21.41 13.42 -27.54
CA GLY A 43 21.07 14.64 -26.80
C GLY A 43 19.56 14.83 -26.65
N ILE A 44 18.78 14.56 -27.71
CA ILE A 44 17.31 14.64 -27.69
C ILE A 44 16.73 13.59 -26.73
N ARG A 45 17.20 12.34 -26.79
CA ARG A 45 16.78 11.28 -25.87
C ARG A 45 16.99 11.71 -24.41
N ASP A 46 18.20 12.18 -24.11
CA ASP A 46 18.58 12.57 -22.74
C ASP A 46 17.78 13.80 -22.29
N ALA A 47 17.56 14.78 -23.16
CA ALA A 47 16.75 15.95 -22.87
C ALA A 47 15.29 15.57 -22.55
N ILE A 48 14.67 14.70 -23.35
CA ILE A 48 13.29 14.23 -23.10
C ILE A 48 13.19 13.47 -21.77
N ASN A 49 14.11 12.52 -21.53
CA ASN A 49 14.07 11.69 -20.32
C ASN A 49 14.36 12.52 -19.05
N ASN A 50 15.28 13.49 -19.13
CA ASN A 50 15.59 14.37 -18.00
C ASN A 50 14.48 15.36 -17.68
N ALA A 51 13.68 15.76 -18.68
CA ALA A 51 12.52 16.63 -18.48
C ALA A 51 11.39 15.97 -17.69
N LYS A 52 11.39 14.63 -17.58
CA LYS A 52 10.35 13.85 -16.87
C LYS A 52 8.93 14.19 -17.37
N ALA A 53 8.79 14.33 -18.68
CA ALA A 53 7.60 14.89 -19.32
C ALA A 53 6.43 13.91 -19.51
N GLY A 54 6.30 12.89 -18.64
CA GLY A 54 5.28 11.84 -18.79
C GLY A 54 5.52 10.87 -19.96
N VAL A 55 6.69 10.94 -20.60
CA VAL A 55 7.08 10.14 -21.76
C VAL A 55 8.53 9.67 -21.62
N SER A 56 8.88 8.62 -22.34
CA SER A 56 10.23 8.06 -22.39
C SER A 56 10.75 8.01 -23.84
N ALA A 57 11.96 8.50 -24.04
CA ALA A 57 12.66 8.46 -25.31
C ALA A 57 13.76 7.38 -25.31
N SER A 58 13.93 6.72 -26.45
CA SER A 58 14.95 5.70 -26.69
C SER A 58 15.44 5.73 -28.14
N ILE A 59 16.61 5.13 -28.39
CA ILE A 59 17.18 5.03 -29.73
C ILE A 59 17.18 3.55 -30.13
N ILE A 60 16.58 3.26 -31.28
CA ILE A 60 16.51 1.92 -31.85
C ILE A 60 17.51 1.84 -33.01
N ASN A 61 18.44 0.89 -32.93
CA ASN A 61 19.27 0.52 -34.08
C ASN A 61 18.46 -0.46 -34.95
N VAL A 62 18.13 -0.06 -36.18
CA VAL A 62 17.29 -0.87 -37.08
C VAL A 62 18.10 -1.78 -38.01
N GLY A 63 19.43 -1.85 -37.80
CA GLY A 63 20.37 -2.59 -38.65
C GLY A 63 21.14 -1.67 -39.60
N ASN A 64 22.21 -2.20 -40.22
CA ASN A 64 23.01 -1.50 -41.24
C ASN A 64 23.60 -0.13 -40.84
N GLY A 65 23.75 0.13 -39.54
CA GLY A 65 24.24 1.43 -39.05
C GLY A 65 23.17 2.52 -39.03
N GLU A 66 21.90 2.17 -39.20
CA GLU A 66 20.78 3.11 -39.17
C GLU A 66 20.07 3.13 -37.82
N TYR A 67 19.73 4.34 -37.36
CA TYR A 67 19.13 4.59 -36.06
C TYR A 67 17.83 5.39 -36.17
N ARG A 68 16.86 5.08 -35.28
CA ARG A 68 15.59 5.81 -35.13
C ARG A 68 15.41 6.28 -33.69
N LEU A 69 14.81 7.45 -33.52
CA LEU A 69 14.31 7.89 -32.21
C LEU A 69 12.90 7.32 -32.00
N SER A 70 12.66 6.70 -30.85
CA SER A 70 11.35 6.23 -30.41
C SER A 70 10.96 6.97 -29.15
N VAL A 71 9.73 7.48 -29.10
CA VAL A 71 9.17 8.16 -27.93
C VAL A 71 7.84 7.50 -27.60
N THR A 72 7.69 7.06 -26.36
CA THR A 72 6.51 6.34 -25.88
C THR A 72 5.97 7.03 -24.64
N SER A 73 4.64 7.14 -24.50
CA SER A 73 4.04 7.61 -23.25
C SER A 73 4.36 6.64 -22.11
N ASN A 74 4.51 7.15 -20.90
CA ASN A 74 4.78 6.28 -19.74
C ASN A 74 3.53 5.47 -19.35
N ASP A 75 2.34 6.02 -19.60
CA ASP A 75 1.05 5.43 -19.29
C ASP A 75 0.26 5.11 -20.57
N THR A 76 -0.61 4.10 -20.50
CA THR A 76 -1.52 3.70 -21.58
C THR A 76 -2.75 4.61 -21.68
N GLY A 77 -3.54 4.45 -22.74
CA GLY A 77 -4.81 5.16 -22.91
C GLY A 77 -4.73 6.36 -23.86
N LEU A 78 -5.88 6.73 -24.41
CA LEU A 78 -6.02 7.80 -25.40
C LEU A 78 -5.57 9.16 -24.85
N ASP A 79 -5.87 9.44 -23.58
CA ASP A 79 -5.48 10.69 -22.91
C ASP A 79 -3.97 10.82 -22.70
N ASN A 80 -3.20 9.76 -22.91
CA ASN A 80 -1.74 9.78 -22.81
C ASN A 80 -1.05 9.79 -24.19
N ALA A 81 -1.83 9.81 -25.28
CA ALA A 81 -1.32 10.07 -26.61
C ALA A 81 -0.65 11.45 -26.67
N MET A 82 0.34 11.59 -27.54
CA MET A 82 1.22 12.76 -27.59
C MET A 82 1.03 13.56 -28.88
N THR A 83 1.25 14.86 -28.80
CA THR A 83 1.61 15.77 -29.89
C THR A 83 3.02 16.28 -29.62
N LEU A 84 3.89 16.23 -30.63
CA LEU A 84 5.28 16.68 -30.58
C LEU A 84 5.47 17.81 -31.59
N SER A 85 5.85 18.98 -31.12
CA SER A 85 6.11 20.14 -31.98
C SER A 85 7.44 20.79 -31.61
N VAL A 86 8.21 21.16 -32.61
CA VAL A 86 9.47 21.87 -32.47
C VAL A 86 9.31 23.27 -33.05
N SER A 87 9.70 24.29 -32.29
CA SER A 87 9.87 25.67 -32.78
C SER A 87 11.34 26.06 -32.79
N GLY A 88 11.79 26.81 -33.79
CA GLY A 88 13.15 27.33 -33.89
C GLY A 88 14.01 26.66 -34.97
N ASP A 89 13.75 25.40 -35.33
CA ASP A 89 14.49 24.68 -36.38
C ASP A 89 13.59 23.74 -37.20
N ASP A 90 13.45 24.02 -38.50
CA ASP A 90 12.57 23.29 -39.40
C ASP A 90 13.06 21.86 -39.70
N ALA A 91 14.37 21.62 -39.70
CA ALA A 91 14.93 20.30 -39.94
C ALA A 91 14.62 19.35 -38.78
N LEU A 92 14.67 19.87 -37.55
CA LEU A 92 14.29 19.13 -36.36
C LEU A 92 12.78 18.89 -36.31
N GLN A 93 11.95 19.90 -36.60
CA GLN A 93 10.49 19.73 -36.73
C GLN A 93 10.12 18.69 -37.79
N SER A 94 10.72 18.75 -38.97
CA SER A 94 10.46 17.76 -40.03
C SER A 94 10.91 16.34 -39.67
N PHE A 95 11.86 16.20 -38.73
CA PHE A 95 12.38 14.89 -38.31
C PHE A 95 11.55 14.25 -37.18
N MET A 96 11.14 15.02 -36.17
CA MET A 96 10.49 14.48 -34.96
C MET A 96 9.07 15.01 -34.70
N GLY A 97 8.58 15.95 -35.50
CA GLY A 97 7.23 16.48 -35.35
C GLY A 97 6.17 15.39 -35.50
N TYR A 98 5.16 15.45 -34.63
CA TYR A 98 3.98 14.61 -34.66
C TYR A 98 2.74 15.40 -34.23
N ASP A 99 1.78 15.52 -35.12
CA ASP A 99 0.42 15.97 -34.82
C ASP A 99 -0.54 15.12 -35.65
N ALA A 100 -1.53 14.51 -34.99
CA ALA A 100 -2.51 13.65 -35.65
C ALA A 100 -3.34 14.38 -36.74
N SER A 101 -3.44 15.70 -36.65
CA SER A 101 -4.14 16.57 -37.61
C SER A 101 -3.25 17.08 -38.75
N ALA A 102 -1.92 16.93 -38.65
CA ALA A 102 -0.99 17.42 -39.65
C ALA A 102 -0.98 16.54 -40.92
N SER A 103 -0.81 17.18 -42.08
CA SER A 103 -0.75 16.50 -43.38
C SER A 103 0.52 15.68 -43.60
N SER A 104 1.58 15.97 -42.84
CA SER A 104 2.86 15.24 -42.88
C SER A 104 3.51 15.29 -41.51
N ASN A 105 4.00 14.15 -41.04
CA ASN A 105 4.69 14.00 -39.76
C ASN A 105 6.11 13.45 -39.95
N GLY A 106 7.04 13.90 -39.10
CA GLY A 106 8.39 13.35 -39.01
C GLY A 106 8.41 12.04 -38.22
N MET A 107 7.50 11.90 -37.27
CA MET A 107 7.23 10.66 -36.55
C MET A 107 6.18 9.79 -37.25
N GLU A 108 6.15 8.52 -36.85
CA GLU A 108 5.19 7.52 -37.31
C GLU A 108 4.61 6.83 -36.06
N VAL A 109 3.33 6.53 -36.07
CA VAL A 109 2.66 5.83 -34.97
C VAL A 109 2.98 4.34 -35.06
N SER A 110 3.92 3.87 -34.23
CA SER A 110 4.26 2.44 -34.18
C SER A 110 3.25 1.61 -33.38
N VAL A 111 2.68 2.19 -32.32
CA VAL A 111 1.60 1.59 -31.51
C VAL A 111 0.58 2.68 -31.25
N ALA A 112 -0.66 2.46 -31.69
CA ALA A 112 -1.75 3.39 -31.43
C ALA A 112 -2.12 3.35 -29.95
N ALA A 113 -2.28 4.52 -29.33
CA ALA A 113 -2.89 4.62 -28.02
C ALA A 113 -4.33 4.10 -28.10
N GLN A 114 -4.75 3.30 -27.13
CA GLN A 114 -6.11 2.81 -26.99
C GLN A 114 -6.44 2.69 -25.51
N ASN A 115 -7.70 2.96 -25.17
CA ASN A 115 -8.24 2.68 -23.85
C ASN A 115 -8.61 1.21 -23.75
N ALA A 116 -8.57 0.67 -22.54
CA ALA A 116 -9.22 -0.59 -22.22
C ALA A 116 -10.74 -0.43 -22.36
N GLN A 117 -11.37 -1.36 -23.06
CA GLN A 117 -12.82 -1.41 -23.26
C GLN A 117 -13.34 -2.75 -22.74
N LEU A 118 -14.23 -2.71 -21.75
CA LEU A 118 -14.78 -3.89 -21.12
C LEU A 118 -16.25 -3.69 -20.74
N THR A 119 -16.92 -4.79 -20.43
CA THR A 119 -18.26 -4.76 -19.85
C THR A 119 -18.29 -5.53 -18.55
N VAL A 120 -18.80 -4.92 -17.48
CA VAL A 120 -19.03 -5.59 -16.20
C VAL A 120 -20.54 -5.58 -15.93
N ASN A 121 -21.14 -6.76 -15.78
CA ASN A 121 -22.60 -6.91 -15.64
C ASN A 121 -23.38 -6.16 -16.73
N ASN A 122 -22.92 -6.26 -17.99
CA ASN A 122 -23.48 -5.58 -19.17
C ASN A 122 -23.39 -4.04 -19.16
N VAL A 123 -22.65 -3.44 -18.22
CA VAL A 123 -22.35 -2.00 -18.23
C VAL A 123 -21.00 -1.79 -18.92
N ALA A 124 -20.98 -0.97 -19.97
CA ALA A 124 -19.76 -0.61 -20.68
C ALA A 124 -18.89 0.29 -19.78
N ILE A 125 -17.61 -0.05 -19.69
CA ILE A 125 -16.58 0.68 -18.97
C ILE A 125 -15.43 0.93 -19.95
N GLU A 126 -14.93 2.15 -19.97
CA GLU A 126 -13.72 2.54 -20.67
C GLU A 126 -12.70 3.02 -19.64
N ASN A 127 -11.44 2.63 -19.77
CA ASN A 127 -10.39 3.01 -18.84
C ASN A 127 -9.05 3.21 -19.55
N SER A 128 -8.22 4.13 -19.08
CA SER A 128 -6.90 4.39 -19.64
C SER A 128 -5.88 3.29 -19.31
N SER A 129 -6.13 2.50 -18.25
CA SER A 129 -5.21 1.48 -17.74
C SER A 129 -5.77 0.07 -17.85
N ASN A 130 -4.87 -0.92 -17.96
CA ASN A 130 -5.20 -2.33 -17.79
C ASN A 130 -5.23 -2.76 -16.31
N THR A 131 -4.77 -1.90 -15.39
CA THR A 131 -4.96 -2.03 -13.94
C THR A 131 -5.99 -0.99 -13.50
N ILE A 132 -7.25 -1.43 -13.40
CA ILE A 132 -8.42 -0.59 -13.19
C ILE A 132 -8.79 -0.63 -11.70
N SER A 133 -8.71 0.50 -11.01
CA SER A 133 -9.04 0.60 -9.57
C SER A 133 -10.03 1.71 -9.23
N ASP A 134 -10.50 2.43 -10.25
CA ASP A 134 -11.34 3.63 -10.15
C ASP A 134 -12.74 3.43 -10.76
N ALA A 135 -12.94 2.36 -11.53
CA ALA A 135 -14.23 2.06 -12.16
C ALA A 135 -15.16 1.19 -11.27
N LEU A 136 -14.59 0.31 -10.44
CA LEU A 136 -15.34 -0.60 -9.57
C LEU A 136 -14.98 -0.31 -8.12
N GLU A 137 -15.97 0.07 -7.30
CA GLU A 137 -15.73 0.39 -5.89
C GLU A 137 -15.08 -0.78 -5.14
N ASN A 138 -13.99 -0.48 -4.43
CA ASN A 138 -13.23 -1.44 -3.62
C ASN A 138 -12.63 -2.63 -4.39
N ILE A 139 -12.49 -2.54 -5.72
CA ILE A 139 -11.94 -3.60 -6.57
C ILE A 139 -10.82 -3.03 -7.44
N THR A 140 -9.68 -3.71 -7.46
CA THR A 140 -8.65 -3.56 -8.49
C THR A 140 -8.75 -4.71 -9.49
N LEU A 141 -9.15 -4.41 -10.72
CA LEU A 141 -9.27 -5.35 -11.81
C LEU A 141 -8.02 -5.27 -12.72
N ASN A 142 -7.35 -6.40 -12.93
CA ASN A 142 -6.19 -6.50 -13.82
C ASN A 142 -6.59 -7.22 -15.11
N LEU A 143 -6.48 -6.52 -16.24
CA LEU A 143 -6.74 -7.04 -17.57
C LEU A 143 -5.44 -7.59 -18.16
N ASN A 144 -5.48 -8.84 -18.61
CA ASN A 144 -4.30 -9.52 -19.16
C ASN A 144 -4.42 -9.75 -20.66
N ASP A 145 -5.63 -10.04 -21.14
CA ASP A 145 -5.90 -10.31 -22.55
C ASP A 145 -7.39 -10.13 -22.86
N VAL A 146 -7.72 -10.11 -24.14
CA VAL A 146 -9.10 -10.14 -24.63
C VAL A 146 -9.74 -11.47 -24.27
N THR A 147 -10.93 -11.42 -23.68
CA THR A 147 -11.67 -12.65 -23.30
C THR A 147 -12.43 -13.25 -24.48
N THR A 148 -12.67 -14.56 -24.43
CA THR A 148 -13.54 -15.26 -25.38
C THR A 148 -14.65 -16.00 -24.62
N GLY A 149 -15.86 -16.01 -25.17
CA GLY A 149 -17.02 -16.61 -24.51
C GLY A 149 -17.47 -15.88 -23.23
N ASN A 150 -18.20 -16.59 -22.37
CA ASN A 150 -18.69 -16.03 -21.11
C ASN A 150 -17.68 -16.26 -19.97
N GLN A 151 -17.22 -15.18 -19.34
CA GLN A 151 -16.29 -15.20 -18.22
C GLN A 151 -16.94 -14.60 -16.97
N THR A 152 -16.51 -15.04 -15.79
CA THR A 152 -17.07 -14.58 -14.51
C THR A 152 -15.97 -14.19 -13.52
N LEU A 153 -16.17 -13.07 -12.83
CA LEU A 153 -15.43 -12.69 -11.64
C LEU A 153 -16.30 -12.96 -10.41
N THR A 154 -15.80 -13.74 -9.46
CA THR A 154 -16.53 -14.06 -8.22
C THR A 154 -15.85 -13.42 -7.03
N ILE A 155 -16.59 -12.61 -6.29
CA ILE A 155 -16.14 -12.01 -5.03
C ILE A 155 -16.86 -12.73 -3.89
N THR A 156 -16.09 -13.34 -3.01
CA THR A 156 -16.60 -14.08 -1.85
C THR A 156 -16.07 -13.50 -0.56
N GLN A 157 -16.88 -13.57 0.49
CA GLN A 157 -16.42 -13.24 1.84
C GLN A 157 -15.25 -14.16 2.23
N ASP A 158 -14.14 -13.56 2.64
CA ASP A 158 -12.98 -14.27 3.20
C ASP A 158 -12.79 -13.89 4.67
N THR A 159 -13.09 -14.83 5.56
CA THR A 159 -12.93 -14.65 7.01
C THR A 159 -11.56 -15.10 7.52
N SER A 160 -10.75 -15.73 6.68
CA SER A 160 -9.48 -16.37 7.11
C SER A 160 -8.50 -15.38 7.70
N LYS A 161 -8.36 -14.20 7.08
CA LYS A 161 -7.49 -13.13 7.57
C LYS A 161 -7.90 -12.64 8.97
N ALA A 162 -9.20 -12.46 9.19
CA ALA A 162 -9.72 -12.06 10.50
C ALA A 162 -9.51 -13.15 11.55
N GLN A 163 -9.72 -14.42 11.20
CA GLN A 163 -9.48 -15.56 12.10
C GLN A 163 -8.02 -15.64 12.52
N THR A 164 -7.09 -15.53 11.57
CA THR A 164 -5.65 -15.53 11.84
C THR A 164 -5.27 -14.36 12.75
N ALA A 165 -5.71 -13.14 12.42
CA ALA A 165 -5.41 -11.96 13.25
C ALA A 165 -5.93 -12.10 14.69
N ILE A 166 -7.14 -12.64 14.87
CA ILE A 166 -7.72 -12.87 16.20
C ILE A 166 -6.96 -13.96 16.95
N LYS A 167 -6.58 -15.06 16.29
CA LYS A 167 -5.77 -16.13 16.88
C LYS A 167 -4.40 -15.62 17.33
N ASP A 168 -3.73 -14.85 16.49
CA ASP A 168 -2.43 -14.28 16.80
C ASP A 168 -2.51 -13.30 17.98
N TRP A 169 -3.58 -12.50 18.04
CA TRP A 169 -3.85 -11.62 19.17
C TRP A 169 -4.11 -12.39 20.47
N VAL A 170 -4.90 -13.47 20.45
CA VAL A 170 -5.12 -14.37 21.60
C VAL A 170 -3.80 -14.96 22.08
N ASN A 171 -2.97 -15.47 21.16
CA ASN A 171 -1.67 -16.06 21.49
C ASN A 171 -0.71 -15.02 22.09
N ALA A 172 -0.65 -13.81 21.53
CA ALA A 172 0.18 -12.73 22.03
C ALA A 172 -0.24 -12.30 23.44
N TYR A 173 -1.55 -12.17 23.69
CA TYR A 173 -2.07 -11.90 25.02
C TYR A 173 -1.72 -13.02 26.01
N ASN A 174 -1.88 -14.30 25.64
CA ASN A 174 -1.54 -15.42 26.51
C ASN A 174 -0.04 -15.46 26.84
N SER A 175 0.82 -15.15 25.87
CA SER A 175 2.26 -15.04 26.07
C SER A 175 2.63 -13.90 27.03
N LEU A 176 1.86 -12.81 27.01
CA LEU A 176 1.99 -11.72 27.97
C LEU A 176 1.58 -12.16 29.39
N ILE A 177 0.49 -12.92 29.53
CA ILE A 177 0.08 -13.50 30.83
C ILE A 177 1.15 -14.47 31.37
N ASP A 178 1.76 -15.28 30.51
CA ASP A 178 2.90 -16.13 30.88
C ASP A 178 4.11 -15.32 31.36
N THR A 179 4.38 -14.21 30.68
CA THR A 179 5.45 -13.28 31.07
C THR A 179 5.16 -12.65 32.44
N PHE A 180 3.94 -12.19 32.70
CA PHE A 180 3.56 -11.69 34.02
C PHE A 180 3.72 -12.77 35.09
N SER A 181 3.22 -13.98 34.83
CA SER A 181 3.31 -15.11 35.77
C SER A 181 4.76 -15.44 36.12
N SER A 182 5.66 -15.39 35.13
CA SER A 182 7.10 -15.57 35.35
C SER A 182 7.71 -14.45 36.19
N LEU A 183 7.39 -13.19 35.88
CA LEU A 183 7.94 -12.01 36.55
C LEU A 183 7.41 -11.81 37.97
N THR A 184 6.22 -12.34 38.30
CA THR A 184 5.60 -12.24 39.63
C THR A 184 5.51 -13.56 40.38
N LYS A 185 6.26 -14.59 39.95
CA LYS A 185 6.23 -15.90 40.60
C LYS A 185 6.63 -15.78 42.07
N TYR A 186 5.87 -16.43 42.95
CA TYR A 186 6.23 -16.63 44.35
C TYR A 186 6.40 -18.12 44.64
N THR A 187 7.50 -18.47 45.29
CA THR A 187 7.78 -19.79 45.82
C THR A 187 7.77 -19.69 47.34
N ALA A 188 6.83 -20.40 47.98
CA ALA A 188 6.75 -20.46 49.43
C ALA A 188 8.07 -21.01 50.02
N VAL A 189 8.52 -20.42 51.10
CA VAL A 189 9.69 -20.89 51.86
C VAL A 189 9.23 -21.65 53.10
N ASP A 190 10.00 -22.64 53.52
CA ASP A 190 9.70 -23.43 54.71
C ASP A 190 9.66 -22.55 55.97
N ALA A 191 8.81 -22.94 56.92
CA ALA A 191 8.67 -22.22 58.18
C ALA A 191 10.02 -22.20 58.93
N GLY A 192 10.58 -21.00 59.12
CA GLY A 192 11.88 -20.79 59.77
C GLY A 192 13.05 -20.49 58.81
N ALA A 193 12.80 -20.33 57.51
CA ALA A 193 13.83 -19.88 56.57
C ALA A 193 14.12 -18.37 56.69
N ASP A 194 15.40 -18.01 56.77
CA ASP A 194 15.87 -16.61 56.94
C ASP A 194 15.92 -15.80 55.63
N SER A 195 15.59 -16.41 54.48
CA SER A 195 15.64 -15.75 53.18
C SER A 195 14.53 -16.23 52.24
N GLN A 196 14.11 -15.34 51.34
CA GLN A 196 13.15 -15.64 50.29
C GLN A 196 13.76 -16.58 49.24
N SER A 197 12.92 -17.32 48.51
CA SER A 197 13.40 -18.17 47.41
C SER A 197 14.02 -17.34 46.30
N SER A 198 15.24 -17.71 45.86
CA SER A 198 15.89 -17.13 44.68
C SER A 198 15.17 -17.42 43.36
N SER A 199 14.16 -18.29 43.39
CA SER A 199 13.28 -18.59 42.25
C SER A 199 12.07 -17.65 42.13
N ASN A 200 11.92 -16.68 43.06
CA ASN A 200 10.89 -15.65 42.96
C ASN A 200 11.12 -14.76 41.74
N GLY A 201 10.03 -14.35 41.10
CA GLY A 201 10.09 -13.39 40.00
C GLY A 201 10.57 -12.02 40.48
N ALA A 202 11.38 -11.35 39.66
CA ALA A 202 12.02 -10.09 40.02
C ALA A 202 11.05 -8.93 40.26
N LEU A 203 9.82 -9.02 39.77
CA LEU A 203 8.76 -8.01 39.91
C LEU A 203 7.63 -8.48 40.83
N LEU A 204 7.88 -9.47 41.68
CA LEU A 204 6.92 -9.89 42.70
C LEU A 204 6.53 -8.69 43.58
N GLY A 205 5.24 -8.37 43.57
CA GLY A 205 4.70 -7.23 44.33
C GLY A 205 4.77 -5.88 43.62
N ASP A 206 5.33 -5.81 42.40
CA ASP A 206 5.42 -4.57 41.62
C ASP A 206 4.02 -4.01 41.30
N SER A 207 3.83 -2.73 41.61
CA SER A 207 2.54 -2.05 41.44
C SER A 207 2.25 -1.68 39.99
N THR A 208 3.29 -1.45 39.18
CA THR A 208 3.16 -1.09 37.76
C THR A 208 2.64 -2.27 36.96
N LEU A 209 3.25 -3.44 37.14
CA LEU A 209 2.85 -4.70 36.52
C LEU A 209 1.42 -5.07 36.91
N ARG A 210 1.09 -4.99 38.21
CA ARG A 210 -0.27 -5.27 38.70
C ARG A 210 -1.31 -4.33 38.09
N THR A 211 -0.96 -3.05 37.90
CA THR A 211 -1.84 -2.05 37.27
C THR A 211 -2.13 -2.44 35.82
N ILE A 212 -1.09 -2.75 35.04
CA ILE A 212 -1.23 -3.15 33.63
C ILE A 212 -2.08 -4.42 33.52
N GLN A 213 -1.77 -5.45 34.31
CA GLN A 213 -2.50 -6.72 34.30
C GLN A 213 -3.99 -6.53 34.61
N THR A 214 -4.30 -5.73 35.63
CA THR A 214 -5.68 -5.45 36.05
C THR A 214 -6.45 -4.64 34.99
N GLN A 215 -5.79 -3.64 34.39
CA GLN A 215 -6.39 -2.81 33.34
C GLN A 215 -6.68 -3.63 32.06
N LEU A 216 -5.75 -4.49 31.63
CA LEU A 216 -5.98 -5.41 30.52
C LEU A 216 -7.17 -6.34 30.78
N LYS A 217 -7.21 -7.00 31.95
CA LYS A 217 -8.31 -7.89 32.32
C LYS A 217 -9.66 -7.15 32.33
N SER A 218 -9.68 -5.91 32.85
CA SER A 218 -10.88 -5.06 32.86
C SER A 218 -11.36 -4.72 31.45
N MET A 219 -10.46 -4.35 30.53
CA MET A 219 -10.82 -4.01 29.14
C MET A 219 -11.40 -5.21 28.38
N LEU A 220 -10.91 -6.42 28.66
CA LEU A 220 -11.42 -7.66 28.05
C LEU A 220 -12.76 -8.10 28.64
N SER A 221 -13.06 -7.72 29.89
CA SER A 221 -14.32 -8.07 30.57
C SER A 221 -15.43 -7.06 30.33
N ASN A 222 -15.07 -5.77 30.18
CA ASN A 222 -16.00 -4.65 30.07
C ASN A 222 -16.09 -4.15 28.63
N THR A 223 -16.46 -5.04 27.71
CA THR A 223 -16.49 -4.74 26.28
C THR A 223 -17.76 -3.98 25.90
N VAL A 224 -17.61 -2.95 25.06
CA VAL A 224 -18.72 -2.18 24.51
C VAL A 224 -18.70 -2.29 23.00
N SER A 225 -19.85 -2.62 22.42
CA SER A 225 -20.03 -2.76 20.98
C SER A 225 -21.38 -2.22 20.55
N SER A 226 -21.41 -1.60 19.38
CA SER A 226 -22.63 -1.14 18.71
C SER A 226 -23.41 -2.29 18.06
N SER A 227 -22.79 -3.44 17.81
CA SER A 227 -23.40 -4.61 17.15
C SER A 227 -24.11 -5.56 18.13
N ASN A 228 -24.69 -6.66 17.64
CA ASN A 228 -25.28 -7.69 18.49
C ASN A 228 -24.23 -8.49 19.29
N TYR A 229 -22.96 -8.46 18.88
CA TYR A 229 -21.86 -9.04 19.65
C TYR A 229 -21.37 -8.02 20.68
N LYS A 230 -21.73 -8.25 21.94
CA LYS A 230 -21.40 -7.44 23.10
C LYS A 230 -20.19 -7.97 23.88
N THR A 231 -19.85 -9.25 23.76
CA THR A 231 -18.74 -9.88 24.50
C THR A 231 -17.87 -10.79 23.65
N LEU A 232 -16.62 -10.98 24.06
CA LEU A 232 -15.67 -11.93 23.45
C LEU A 232 -16.21 -13.37 23.44
N ALA A 233 -16.94 -13.77 24.48
CA ALA A 233 -17.51 -15.11 24.58
C ALA A 233 -18.53 -15.39 23.47
N GLN A 234 -19.29 -14.37 23.02
CA GLN A 234 -20.26 -14.53 21.93
C GLN A 234 -19.61 -14.77 20.56
N ILE A 235 -18.31 -14.46 20.42
CA ILE A 235 -17.53 -14.73 19.21
C ILE A 235 -16.53 -15.87 19.40
N GLY A 236 -16.68 -16.66 20.47
CA GLY A 236 -15.87 -17.86 20.72
C GLY A 236 -14.56 -17.61 21.49
N ILE A 237 -14.40 -16.48 22.17
CA ILE A 237 -13.23 -16.21 23.00
C ILE A 237 -13.64 -16.16 24.47
N THR A 238 -13.22 -17.13 25.27
CA THR A 238 -13.47 -17.17 26.71
C THR A 238 -12.22 -16.77 27.49
N THR A 239 -12.40 -16.42 28.76
CA THR A 239 -11.30 -16.09 29.67
C THR A 239 -11.28 -17.12 30.78
N ASP A 240 -10.14 -17.77 30.98
CA ASP A 240 -9.93 -18.66 32.12
C ASP A 240 -9.99 -17.83 33.42
N PRO A 241 -10.87 -18.16 34.38
CA PRO A 241 -11.05 -17.37 35.59
C PRO A 241 -9.86 -17.42 36.56
N SER A 242 -9.00 -18.46 36.45
CA SER A 242 -7.88 -18.72 37.35
C SER A 242 -6.63 -17.91 36.99
N ASP A 243 -6.25 -17.87 35.72
CA ASP A 243 -5.03 -17.18 35.27
C ASP A 243 -5.31 -15.97 34.37
N GLY A 244 -6.55 -15.83 33.87
CA GLY A 244 -6.94 -14.74 32.99
C GLY A 244 -6.51 -14.91 31.53
N LYS A 245 -6.01 -16.08 31.12
CA LYS A 245 -5.71 -16.40 29.71
C LYS A 245 -6.97 -16.48 28.88
N LEU A 246 -6.82 -16.24 27.58
CA LEU A 246 -7.89 -16.36 26.60
C LEU A 246 -7.87 -17.73 25.93
N GLU A 247 -9.04 -18.33 25.79
CA GLU A 247 -9.25 -19.57 25.05
C GLU A 247 -10.08 -19.28 23.80
N LEU A 248 -9.61 -19.73 22.64
CA LEU A 248 -10.27 -19.51 21.35
C LEU A 248 -10.93 -20.80 20.84
N ASP A 249 -12.25 -20.76 20.76
CA ASP A 249 -13.08 -21.70 20.01
C ASP A 249 -13.15 -21.25 18.54
N ALA A 250 -12.30 -21.87 17.72
CA ALA A 250 -12.17 -21.52 16.29
C ALA A 250 -13.48 -21.75 15.50
N ASP A 251 -14.28 -22.74 15.88
CA ASP A 251 -15.53 -23.06 15.19
C ASP A 251 -16.60 -22.00 15.50
N LYS A 252 -16.72 -21.59 16.76
CA LYS A 252 -17.61 -20.47 17.14
C LYS A 252 -17.19 -19.16 16.49
N LEU A 253 -15.88 -18.87 16.43
CA LEU A 253 -15.39 -17.68 15.76
C LEU A 253 -15.73 -17.71 14.26
N THR A 254 -15.51 -18.86 13.61
CA THR A 254 -15.88 -19.07 12.21
C THR A 254 -17.37 -18.83 11.97
N ALA A 255 -18.22 -19.40 12.83
CA ALA A 255 -19.67 -19.24 12.74
C ALA A 255 -20.08 -17.78 12.94
N ALA A 256 -19.48 -17.07 13.89
CA ALA A 256 -19.76 -15.66 14.15
C ALA A 256 -19.38 -14.76 12.97
N LEU A 257 -18.19 -14.98 12.37
CA LEU A 257 -17.71 -14.22 11.21
C LEU A 257 -18.54 -14.50 9.95
N LYS A 258 -18.93 -15.75 9.70
CA LYS A 258 -19.82 -16.10 8.59
C LYS A 258 -21.21 -15.48 8.75
N LYS A 259 -21.70 -15.39 9.99
CA LYS A 259 -23.02 -14.81 10.29
C LYS A 259 -23.04 -13.29 10.15
N ASP A 260 -22.04 -12.61 10.72
CA ASP A 260 -21.95 -11.14 10.70
C ASP A 260 -20.51 -10.70 11.02
N ALA A 261 -19.64 -10.76 10.01
CA ALA A 261 -18.25 -10.30 10.13
C ALA A 261 -18.15 -8.82 10.52
N SER A 262 -19.09 -7.99 10.05
CA SER A 262 -19.12 -6.56 10.37
C SER A 262 -19.38 -6.31 11.85
N GLY A 263 -20.29 -7.09 12.44
CA GLY A 263 -20.61 -7.03 13.86
C GLY A 263 -19.47 -7.54 14.74
N VAL A 264 -18.74 -8.58 14.32
CA VAL A 264 -17.51 -9.01 14.99
C VAL A 264 -16.46 -7.89 14.91
N GLY A 265 -16.31 -7.26 13.74
CA GLY A 265 -15.44 -6.10 13.55
C GLY A 265 -15.80 -4.92 14.46
N ALA A 266 -17.09 -4.64 14.66
CA ALA A 266 -17.55 -3.59 15.58
C ALA A 266 -17.19 -3.86 17.05
N LEU A 267 -17.15 -5.12 17.47
CA LEU A 267 -16.70 -5.50 18.81
C LEU A 267 -15.17 -5.38 18.96
N ILE A 268 -14.43 -5.96 18.01
CA ILE A 268 -12.97 -6.02 18.07
C ILE A 268 -12.33 -4.66 17.82
N VAL A 269 -12.70 -3.99 16.71
CA VAL A 269 -12.08 -2.75 16.22
C VAL A 269 -12.89 -1.52 16.59
N GLY A 270 -14.22 -1.60 16.60
CA GLY A 270 -15.10 -0.45 16.82
C GLY A 270 -14.93 0.64 15.77
N ASP A 271 -14.92 1.91 16.18
CA ASP A 271 -14.67 3.06 15.29
C ASP A 271 -13.18 3.32 15.00
N GLY A 272 -12.29 2.50 15.56
CA GLY A 272 -10.83 2.65 15.41
C GLY A 272 -10.24 3.87 16.10
N LYS A 273 -11.02 4.62 16.92
CA LYS A 273 -10.57 5.85 17.57
C LYS A 273 -10.88 5.90 19.06
N LYS A 274 -12.10 5.56 19.46
CA LYS A 274 -12.58 5.64 20.85
C LYS A 274 -13.18 4.33 21.36
N THR A 275 -13.75 3.54 20.46
CA THR A 275 -14.49 2.31 20.77
C THR A 275 -13.81 1.11 20.15
N GLY A 276 -14.07 -0.07 20.68
CA GLY A 276 -13.43 -1.32 20.27
C GLY A 276 -12.35 -1.79 21.23
N ILE A 277 -12.24 -3.11 21.35
CA ILE A 277 -11.30 -3.77 22.27
C ILE A 277 -9.86 -3.44 21.87
N THR A 278 -9.51 -3.61 20.60
CA THR A 278 -8.14 -3.35 20.13
C THR A 278 -7.79 -1.88 20.17
N THR A 279 -8.76 -1.00 19.93
CA THR A 279 -8.59 0.47 20.01
C THR A 279 -8.24 0.92 21.43
N THR A 280 -9.01 0.47 22.42
CA THR A 280 -8.80 0.85 23.83
C THR A 280 -7.53 0.22 24.41
N ILE A 281 -7.25 -1.06 24.10
CA ILE A 281 -5.98 -1.71 24.47
C ILE A 281 -4.80 -1.00 23.82
N GLY A 282 -4.89 -0.68 22.52
CA GLY A 282 -3.84 0.01 21.77
C GLY A 282 -3.49 1.36 22.38
N SER A 283 -4.49 2.17 22.71
CA SER A 283 -4.29 3.47 23.37
C SER A 283 -3.59 3.32 24.74
N ASN A 284 -3.95 2.31 25.53
CA ASN A 284 -3.32 2.06 26.82
C ASN A 284 -1.87 1.58 26.68
N LEU A 285 -1.62 0.67 25.74
CA LEU A 285 -0.26 0.19 25.43
C LEU A 285 0.63 1.37 25.02
N THR A 286 0.18 2.23 24.12
CA THR A 286 0.92 3.45 23.73
C THR A 286 1.19 4.34 24.94
N SER A 287 0.21 4.53 25.84
CA SER A 287 0.40 5.34 27.04
C SER A 287 1.43 4.73 28.00
N TRP A 288 1.37 3.43 28.26
CA TRP A 288 2.28 2.74 29.19
C TRP A 288 3.71 2.70 28.68
N LEU A 289 3.90 2.55 27.36
CA LEU A 289 5.19 2.46 26.68
C LEU A 289 5.79 3.82 26.30
N SER A 290 5.05 4.91 26.47
CA SER A 290 5.54 6.25 26.14
C SER A 290 6.69 6.70 27.04
N THR A 291 7.43 7.73 26.62
CA THR A 291 8.52 8.33 27.40
C THR A 291 8.06 8.95 28.72
N THR A 292 6.78 9.28 28.83
CA THR A 292 6.12 9.74 30.06
C THR A 292 5.24 8.66 30.70
N GLY A 293 5.34 7.42 30.23
CA GLY A 293 4.52 6.30 30.64
C GLY A 293 4.96 5.67 31.97
N ILE A 294 4.07 4.86 32.55
CA ILE A 294 4.27 4.24 33.86
C ILE A 294 5.47 3.29 33.90
N ILE A 295 5.77 2.61 32.78
CA ILE A 295 6.92 1.69 32.70
C ILE A 295 8.23 2.50 32.78
N LYS A 296 8.33 3.58 31.98
CA LYS A 296 9.51 4.46 31.97
C LYS A 296 9.72 5.11 33.34
N ALA A 297 8.64 5.58 33.97
CA ALA A 297 8.70 6.15 35.32
C ALA A 297 9.21 5.14 36.36
N ALA A 298 8.75 3.88 36.31
CA ALA A 298 9.23 2.82 37.20
C ALA A 298 10.72 2.51 36.94
N THR A 299 11.14 2.40 35.68
CA THR A 299 12.55 2.14 35.33
C THR A 299 13.48 3.28 35.76
N ASP A 300 13.07 4.54 35.57
CA ASP A 300 13.83 5.71 36.01
C ASP A 300 13.92 5.80 37.53
N GLY A 301 12.86 5.38 38.24
CA GLY A 301 12.84 5.33 39.70
C GLY A 301 13.89 4.37 40.26
N VAL A 302 13.98 3.17 39.69
CA VAL A 302 14.99 2.16 40.07
C VAL A 302 16.41 2.60 39.70
N SER A 303 16.59 3.28 38.56
CA SER A 303 17.93 3.71 38.09
C SER A 303 18.51 4.88 38.90
N LYS A 304 17.72 5.54 39.73
CA LYS A 304 18.12 6.68 40.58
C LYS A 304 18.40 6.31 42.03
N THR A 305 18.11 5.07 42.42
CA THR A 305 18.38 4.50 43.75
C THR A 305 19.58 3.58 43.70
#